data_AF-A0A1A8D2X4-F1
#
_entry.id   AF-A0A1A8D2X4-F1
#
_cell.length_a   1.000
_cell.length_b   1.000
_cell.length_c   1.000
_cell.angle_alpha   90.00
_cell.angle_beta   90.00
_cell.angle_gamma   90.00
#
_symmetry.space_group_name_H-M   'P 1'
#
loop_
_entity.id
_entity.type
_entity.pdbx_description
1 polymer ?
#
loop_
_entity_poly.entity_id
_entity_poly.type
_entity_poly.pdbx_seq_one_letter_code
_entity_poly.pdbx_strand_id
1 'polypeptide(L)'
;RLEEAVLSAVSMQIQAIQDSLKHHKNTCELLGKEVQLDPNSGVFITLNPAGKGYGGRQKLPDNLKQLFRSVAMSRPDNELIA
;
A
#
# COMPACT_ATOMS: atom_id res chain seq x y z
N ARG A 1 8.43 10.02 -7.99
CA ARG A 1 8.99 9.68 -6.66
C ARG A 1 8.14 10.44 -5.65
N LEU A 2 7.46 9.77 -4.73
CA LEU A 2 6.60 10.45 -3.75
C LEU A 2 7.46 11.00 -2.60
N GLU A 3 7.07 12.17 -2.10
CA GLU A 3 7.69 12.75 -0.91
C GLU A 3 7.27 11.99 0.35
N GLU A 4 8.14 11.97 1.35
CA GLU A 4 7.91 11.23 2.59
C GLU A 4 6.68 11.74 3.36
N ALA A 5 6.48 13.07 3.39
CA ALA A 5 5.31 13.69 4.00
C ALA A 5 3.99 13.24 3.34
N VAL A 6 3.99 13.13 2.01
CA VAL A 6 2.82 12.65 1.25
C VAL A 6 2.54 11.18 1.57
N LEU A 7 3.58 10.34 1.64
CA LEU A 7 3.43 8.93 2.01
C LEU A 7 2.88 8.74 3.43
N SER A 8 3.28 9.61 4.36
CA SER A 8 2.75 9.59 5.72
C SER A 8 1.26 9.96 5.75
N ALA A 9 0.85 11.03 5.06
CA ALA A 9 -0.56 11.41 4.95
C ALA A 9 -1.42 10.33 4.29
N VAL A 10 -0.89 9.69 3.24
CA VAL A 10 -1.54 8.58 2.54
C VAL A 10 -1.69 7.35 3.46
N SER A 11 -0.73 7.10 4.36
CA SER A 11 -0.82 5.98 5.30
C SER A 11 -2.05 6.05 6.21
N MET A 12 -2.41 7.26 6.68
CA MET A 12 -3.61 7.46 7.50
C MET A 12 -4.89 7.15 6.72
N GLN A 13 -4.94 7.51 5.44
CA GLN A 13 -6.09 7.24 4.58
C GLN A 13 -6.23 5.74 4.28
N ILE A 14 -5.12 5.06 3.99
CA ILE A 14 -5.12 3.61 3.77
C ILE A 14 -5.57 2.88 5.03
N GLN A 15 -5.09 3.30 6.20
CA GLN A 15 -5.49 2.71 7.47
C GLN A 15 -7.00 2.85 7.70
N ALA A 16 -7.58 4.03 7.47
CA ALA A 16 -9.03 4.24 7.61
C ALA A 16 -9.84 3.30 6.71
N ILE A 17 -9.41 3.09 5.47
CA ILE A 17 -10.04 2.16 4.52
C ILE A 17 -9.92 0.73 5.03
N GLN A 18 -8.72 0.29 5.40
CA GLN A 18 -8.46 -1.07 5.87
C GLN A 18 -9.24 -1.40 7.15
N ASP A 19 -9.29 -0.46 8.10
CA ASP A 19 -10.06 -0.62 9.33
C ASP A 19 -11.56 -0.72 9.03
N SER A 20 -12.07 0.10 8.10
CA SER A 20 -13.48 0.05 7.71
C SER A 20 -13.83 -1.27 7.00
N LEU A 21 -12.96 -1.75 6.09
CA LEU A 21 -13.12 -3.07 5.45
C LEU A 21 -13.07 -4.21 6.46
N LYS A 22 -12.11 -4.18 7.40
CA LYS A 22 -11.92 -5.21 8.44
C LYS A 22 -13.11 -5.33 9.38
N HIS A 23 -13.80 -4.22 9.65
CA HIS A 23 -14.98 -4.18 10.51
C HIS A 23 -16.30 -4.25 9.71
N HIS A 24 -16.24 -4.56 8.41
CA HIS A 24 -17.41 -4.65 7.53
C HIS A 24 -18.31 -3.39 7.57
N LYS A 25 -17.71 -2.21 7.65
CA LYS A 25 -18.45 -0.95 7.55
C LYS A 25 -18.81 -0.67 6.10
N ASN A 26 -20.01 -0.12 5.89
CA ASN A 26 -20.47 0.32 4.56
C ASN A 26 -19.96 1.72 4.19
N THR A 27 -19.37 2.45 5.15
CA THR A 27 -18.82 3.79 4.96
C THR A 27 -17.46 3.93 5.64
N CYS A 28 -16.63 4.83 5.11
CA CYS A 28 -15.33 5.21 5.65
C CYS A 28 -15.21 6.73 5.64
N GLU A 29 -14.64 7.32 6.70
CA GLU A 29 -14.28 8.73 6.70
C GLU A 29 -12.94 8.92 6.01
N LEU A 30 -12.92 9.76 4.98
CA LEU A 30 -11.71 10.13 4.23
C LEU A 30 -11.69 11.63 4.01
N LEU A 31 -10.60 12.28 4.44
CA LEU A 31 -10.42 13.74 4.30
C LEU A 31 -11.61 14.54 4.88
N GLY A 32 -12.19 14.08 6.00
CA GLY A 32 -13.34 14.70 6.65
C GLY A 32 -14.68 14.50 5.92
N LYS A 33 -14.74 13.57 4.97
CA LYS A 33 -15.98 13.21 4.25
C LYS A 33 -16.31 11.75 4.47
N GLU A 34 -17.59 11.46 4.65
CA GLU A 34 -18.09 10.08 4.66
C GLU A 34 -18.22 9.58 3.22
N VAL A 35 -17.59 8.44 2.92
CA VAL A 35 -17.55 7.83 1.60
C VAL A 35 -18.11 6.41 1.69
N GLN A 36 -18.98 6.03 0.75
CA GLN A 36 -19.47 4.66 0.59
C GLN A 36 -18.32 3.72 0.27
N LEU A 37 -18.25 2.59 0.96
CA LEU A 37 -17.17 1.60 0.83
C LEU A 37 -17.72 0.30 0.24
N ASP A 38 -17.14 -0.14 -0.87
CA ASP A 38 -17.43 -1.45 -1.45
C ASP A 38 -16.63 -2.53 -0.70
N PRO A 39 -17.28 -3.54 -0.09
CA PRO A 39 -16.60 -4.63 0.63
C PRO A 39 -15.68 -5.49 -0.25
N ASN A 40 -15.80 -5.40 -1.59
CA ASN A 40 -14.93 -6.09 -2.54
C ASN A 40 -13.67 -5.30 -2.91
N SER A 41 -13.41 -4.18 -2.24
CA SER A 41 -12.23 -3.34 -2.48
C SER A 41 -10.95 -3.96 -1.91
N GLY A 42 -9.82 -3.77 -2.60
CA GLY A 42 -8.50 -4.17 -2.13
C GLY A 42 -7.43 -3.15 -2.50
N VAL A 43 -6.41 -2.99 -1.63
CA VAL A 43 -5.30 -2.04 -1.85
C VAL A 43 -3.99 -2.82 -1.92
N PHE A 44 -3.21 -2.58 -2.97
CA PHE A 44 -1.92 -3.22 -3.19
C PHE A 44 -0.86 -2.19 -3.55
N ILE A 45 0.39 -2.46 -3.14
CA ILE A 45 1.55 -1.67 -3.52
C ILE A 45 2.63 -2.58 -4.06
N THR A 46 3.29 -2.14 -5.13
CA THR A 46 4.49 -2.79 -5.66
C THR A 46 5.66 -1.84 -5.50
N LEU A 47 6.70 -2.32 -4.84
CA LEU A 47 7.93 -1.55 -4.65
C LEU A 47 9.11 -2.38 -5.10
N ASN A 48 9.98 -1.76 -5.89
CA ASN A 48 11.28 -2.30 -6.17
C ASN A 48 12.26 -1.82 -5.08
N PRO A 49 13.17 -2.67 -4.60
CA PRO A 49 14.08 -2.31 -3.53
C PRO A 49 14.94 -1.09 -3.91
N ALA A 50 15.16 -0.21 -2.94
CA ALA A 50 16.11 0.90 -3.05
C ALA A 50 17.53 0.34 -2.88
N GLY A 51 18.14 -0.13 -3.97
CA GLY A 51 19.49 -0.72 -4.01
C GLY A 51 20.39 -0.09 -5.09
N LYS A 52 21.66 -0.52 -5.13
CA LYS A 52 22.79 0.12 -5.88
C LYS A 52 22.62 0.33 -7.40
N GLY A 53 21.57 -0.21 -8.03
CA GLY A 53 21.24 0.03 -9.45
C GLY A 53 19.96 0.82 -9.70
N TYR A 54 19.21 1.15 -8.64
CA TYR A 54 17.89 1.78 -8.71
C TYR A 54 17.86 3.09 -7.90
N GLY A 55 18.84 3.96 -8.20
CA GLY A 55 19.03 5.23 -7.50
C GLY A 55 17.78 6.12 -7.47
N GLY A 56 17.67 6.96 -6.43
CA GLY A 56 16.62 7.97 -6.33
C GLY A 56 15.24 7.45 -5.92
N ARG A 57 15.14 6.33 -5.19
CA ARG A 57 13.86 5.88 -4.59
C ARG A 57 13.82 6.22 -3.10
N GLN A 58 12.71 6.79 -2.63
CA GLN A 58 12.49 6.94 -1.20
C GLN A 58 12.17 5.58 -0.58
N LYS A 59 12.70 5.33 0.62
CA LYS A 59 12.26 4.20 1.44
C LYS A 59 10.80 4.44 1.81
N LEU A 60 10.00 3.37 1.81
CA LEU A 60 8.65 3.45 2.33
C LEU A 60 8.72 3.74 3.85
N PRO A 61 7.92 4.69 4.38
CA PRO A 61 7.80 4.89 5.81
C PRO A 61 7.38 3.62 6.56
N ASP A 62 7.86 3.44 7.78
CA ASP A 62 7.63 2.19 8.53
C ASP A 62 6.17 1.98 8.92
N ASN A 63 5.44 3.05 9.25
CA ASN A 63 3.99 3.01 9.46
C ASN A 63 3.26 2.49 8.21
N LEU A 64 3.65 2.95 7.03
CA LEU A 64 3.06 2.50 5.78
C LEU A 64 3.42 1.03 5.49
N LYS A 65 4.65 0.58 5.78
CA LYS A 65 5.03 -0.84 5.63
C LYS A 65 4.16 -1.76 6.50
N GLN A 66 3.83 -1.36 7.72
CA GLN A 66 3.05 -2.18 8.66
C GLN A 66 1.61 -2.44 8.18
N LEU A 67 1.06 -1.57 7.33
CA LEU A 67 -0.28 -1.74 6.75
C LEU A 67 -0.33 -2.79 5.63
N PHE A 68 0.82 -3.29 5.16
CA PHE A 68 0.90 -4.24 4.07
C PHE A 68 1.60 -5.54 4.48
N ARG A 69 1.13 -6.65 3.92
CA ARG A 69 1.83 -7.93 3.99
C ARG A 69 2.89 -7.98 2.89
N SER A 70 4.15 -8.16 3.27
CA SER A 70 5.25 -8.26 2.31
C SER A 70 5.27 -9.62 1.61
N VAL A 71 5.66 -9.62 0.33
CA VAL A 71 5.83 -10.80 -0.51
C VAL A 71 7.16 -10.69 -1.25
N ALA A 72 7.95 -11.76 -1.26
CA ALA A 72 9.20 -11.82 -1.99
C ALA A 72 8.98 -12.35 -3.41
N MET A 73 9.33 -11.54 -4.42
CA MET A 73 9.13 -11.84 -5.85
C MET A 73 10.46 -11.84 -6.62
N SER A 74 11.50 -12.49 -6.09
CA SER A 74 12.89 -12.30 -6.55
C SER A 74 13.28 -13.01 -7.85
N ARG A 75 12.69 -14.17 -8.15
CA ARG A 75 12.99 -14.96 -9.36
C ARG A 75 11.74 -15.67 -9.87
N PRO A 76 11.30 -15.43 -11.12
CA PRO A 76 10.31 -16.27 -11.77
C PRO A 76 10.94 -17.56 -12.32
N ASP A 77 10.11 -18.55 -12.60
CA ASP A 77 10.51 -19.78 -13.31
C ASP A 77 10.32 -19.58 -14.81
N ASN A 78 11.42 -19.48 -15.55
CA ASN A 78 11.36 -19.23 -16.99
C ASN A 78 11.15 -20.50 -17.81
N GLU A 79 11.55 -21.68 -17.31
CA GLU A 79 11.37 -22.94 -18.04
C GLU A 79 9.92 -23.42 -17.98
N LEU A 80 9.24 -23.19 -16.86
CA LEU A 80 7.82 -23.49 -16.72
C LEU A 80 6.92 -22.57 -17.55
N ILE A 81 7.34 -21.31 -17.75
CA ILE A 81 6.53 -20.27 -18.41
C ILE A 81 6.75 -20.22 -19.94
N ALA A 82 7.92 -20.63 -20.43
CA ALA A 82 8.27 -20.59 -21.86
C ALA A 82 7.46 -21.58 -22.72
#